data_AF-A0A955FB06-F1
#
_entry.id   AF-A0A955FB06-F1
#
_cell.length_a   1.000
_cell.length_b   1.000
_cell.length_c   1.000
_cell.angle_alpha   90.00
_cell.angle_beta   90.00
_cell.angle_gamma   90.00
#
_symmetry.space_group_name_H-M   'P 1'
#
loop_
_entity.id
_entity.type
_entity.pdbx_description
1 polymer ?
#
loop_
_entity_poly.entity_id
_entity_poly.type
_entity_poly.pdbx_seq_one_letter_code
_entity_poly.pdbx_strand_id
1 'polypeptide(L)'
;MQYRFQMMFLLCATSPCVFAETSNTCGDVYAGAVQDVSFDARQYAENNFLFTAHCESNGEIREGQSDQSLSIVAKKVNIGFSGNSSEARSTVSEFCKEFLSKKDFRRASFRYELTVVGAALRSFNDCKALEHNGMFVRHYVQQPRSVIVRLDFNPDKTNVIFRGAAFDNSIATCSSTALSSAGTPVVIDRSTPETSIDRPFSIICERTPEETSSGAKKFQRFVLGVDTNHGTYNVEMPTEEMFGYDLASANQARHMELQDQKNALEARLNGIIEMLNAEVTTLKNRIDTASAEIHLVKQGEKGVPFFEHVACPQHGGDFNAYVSNLCGSRRKIIQPIQTEVPGGWCGYNFYAVACMNQ
;
A
#
# COMPACT_ATOMS: atom_id res chain seq x y z
N MET A 1 -25.22 -61.26 -24.10
CA MET A 1 -25.14 -59.87 -23.64
C MET A 1 -24.04 -59.17 -24.45
N GLN A 2 -24.42 -58.41 -25.47
CA GLN A 2 -23.52 -57.63 -26.32
C GLN A 2 -23.65 -56.16 -25.92
N TYR A 3 -22.58 -55.56 -25.41
CA TYR A 3 -22.52 -54.11 -25.18
C TYR A 3 -21.95 -53.44 -26.44
N ARG A 4 -22.80 -52.67 -27.13
CA ARG A 4 -22.39 -51.71 -28.16
C ARG A 4 -22.00 -50.40 -27.46
N PHE A 5 -20.73 -50.04 -27.50
CA PHE A 5 -20.25 -48.72 -27.11
C PHE A 5 -20.33 -47.80 -28.34
N GLN A 6 -21.32 -46.90 -28.38
CA GLN A 6 -21.39 -45.84 -29.39
C GLN A 6 -20.41 -44.72 -28.99
N MET A 7 -19.37 -44.57 -29.79
CA MET A 7 -18.40 -43.49 -29.72
C MET A 7 -19.03 -42.24 -30.37
N MET A 8 -19.49 -41.30 -29.53
CA MET A 8 -20.01 -40.02 -29.99
C MET A 8 -18.82 -39.09 -30.28
N PHE A 9 -18.35 -39.10 -31.53
CA PHE A 9 -17.41 -38.11 -32.06
C PHE A 9 -18.14 -36.78 -32.21
N LEU A 10 -17.92 -35.86 -31.27
CA LEU A 10 -18.40 -34.49 -31.37
C LEU A 10 -17.48 -33.72 -32.34
N LEU A 11 -17.93 -33.57 -33.60
CA LEU A 11 -17.33 -32.66 -34.57
C LEU A 11 -17.45 -31.22 -34.06
N CYS A 12 -16.36 -30.65 -33.57
CA CYS A 12 -16.19 -29.19 -33.50
C CYS A 12 -15.67 -28.70 -34.86
N ALA A 13 -16.54 -28.76 -35.88
CA ALA A 13 -16.26 -28.21 -37.19
C ALA A 13 -16.59 -26.71 -37.22
N THR A 14 -15.59 -25.91 -37.59
CA THR A 14 -15.71 -24.56 -38.16
C THR A 14 -16.40 -23.49 -37.30
N SER A 15 -15.76 -23.12 -36.18
CA SER A 15 -15.81 -21.71 -35.79
C SER A 15 -14.55 -21.03 -36.35
N PRO A 16 -14.66 -19.98 -37.18
CA PRO A 16 -13.50 -19.17 -37.50
C PRO A 16 -12.96 -18.62 -36.19
N CYS A 17 -11.71 -18.95 -35.84
CA CYS A 17 -10.96 -18.22 -34.84
C CYS A 17 -10.93 -16.76 -35.31
N VAL A 18 -11.86 -15.96 -34.79
CA VAL A 18 -11.79 -14.51 -34.87
C VAL A 18 -10.51 -14.16 -34.11
N PHE A 19 -9.45 -13.86 -34.85
CA PHE A 19 -8.26 -13.23 -34.29
C PHE A 19 -8.76 -11.95 -33.61
N ALA A 20 -8.76 -11.95 -32.28
CA ALA A 20 -9.19 -10.82 -31.48
C ALA A 20 -8.50 -9.56 -31.99
N GLU A 21 -9.31 -8.55 -32.31
CA GLU A 21 -8.87 -7.25 -32.79
C GLU A 21 -7.76 -6.70 -31.90
N THR A 22 -6.62 -6.42 -32.54
CA THR A 22 -5.57 -5.47 -32.18
C THR A 22 -5.72 -4.87 -30.78
N SER A 23 -5.21 -5.57 -29.76
CA SER A 23 -4.78 -4.91 -28.53
C SER A 23 -3.84 -3.77 -28.92
N ASN A 24 -4.04 -2.58 -28.37
CA ASN A 24 -3.25 -1.38 -28.69
C ASN A 24 -1.79 -1.57 -28.22
N THR A 25 -0.99 -2.30 -29.01
CA THR A 25 0.32 -2.83 -28.62
C THR A 25 1.33 -1.73 -28.29
N CYS A 26 1.36 -0.63 -29.05
CA CYS A 26 2.15 0.53 -28.64
C CYS A 26 1.59 1.26 -27.42
N GLY A 27 0.27 1.22 -27.19
CA GLY A 27 -0.34 1.76 -25.97
C GLY A 27 0.17 1.08 -24.71
N ASP A 28 0.32 -0.25 -24.75
CA ASP A 28 0.90 -1.03 -23.66
C ASP A 28 2.39 -0.73 -23.46
N VAL A 29 3.14 -0.51 -24.56
CA VAL A 29 4.54 -0.07 -24.54
C VAL A 29 4.70 1.28 -23.82
N TYR A 30 3.81 2.23 -24.10
CA TYR A 30 3.82 3.53 -23.41
C TYR A 30 3.40 3.36 -21.94
N ALA A 31 2.27 2.70 -21.68
CA ALA A 31 1.73 2.53 -20.33
C ALA A 31 2.71 1.83 -19.39
N GLY A 32 3.37 0.75 -19.84
CA GLY A 32 4.38 0.05 -19.06
C GLY A 32 5.63 0.89 -18.80
N ALA A 33 5.97 1.83 -19.68
CA ALA A 33 7.11 2.72 -19.49
C ALA A 33 6.81 3.95 -18.61
N VAL A 34 5.54 4.34 -18.46
CA VAL A 34 5.12 5.55 -17.70
C VAL A 34 4.38 5.27 -16.39
N GLN A 35 3.99 4.02 -16.12
CA GLN A 35 3.12 3.67 -14.99
C GLN A 35 3.67 4.13 -13.63
N ASP A 36 4.97 3.97 -13.40
CA ASP A 36 5.62 4.36 -12.14
C ASP A 36 6.05 5.84 -12.11
N VAL A 37 6.15 6.50 -13.27
CA VAL A 37 6.67 7.87 -13.38
C VAL A 37 5.58 8.92 -13.14
N SER A 38 4.33 8.63 -13.51
CA SER A 38 3.31 9.69 -13.64
C SER A 38 2.82 10.31 -12.31
N PHE A 39 2.81 9.55 -11.22
CA PHE A 39 2.31 10.04 -9.92
C PHE A 39 3.38 10.82 -9.15
N ASP A 40 4.58 10.23 -9.00
CA ASP A 40 5.67 10.83 -8.25
C ASP A 40 6.24 12.08 -8.94
N ALA A 41 6.35 12.07 -10.26
CA ALA A 41 6.80 13.23 -11.05
C ALA A 41 5.81 14.39 -10.93
N ARG A 42 4.50 14.10 -11.00
CA ARG A 42 3.46 15.10 -10.86
C ARG A 42 3.44 15.68 -9.44
N GLN A 43 3.49 14.82 -8.43
CA GLN A 43 3.52 15.25 -7.03
C GLN A 43 4.80 16.07 -6.73
N TYR A 44 5.95 15.68 -7.28
CA TYR A 44 7.18 16.45 -7.14
C TYR A 44 7.09 17.80 -7.86
N ALA A 45 6.55 17.86 -9.08
CA ALA A 45 6.40 19.11 -9.82
C ALA A 45 5.44 20.08 -9.09
N GLU A 46 4.32 19.57 -8.59
CA GLU A 46 3.36 20.32 -7.78
C GLU A 46 4.02 20.83 -6.48
N ASN A 47 4.72 19.96 -5.74
CA ASN A 47 5.42 20.34 -4.52
C ASN A 47 6.59 21.31 -4.79
N ASN A 48 7.34 21.13 -5.87
CA ASN A 48 8.43 22.04 -6.23
C ASN A 48 7.90 23.42 -6.61
N PHE A 49 6.75 23.49 -7.31
CA PHE A 49 6.06 24.75 -7.58
C PHE A 49 5.65 25.45 -6.26
N LEU A 50 5.00 24.71 -5.35
CA LEU A 50 4.60 25.24 -4.03
C LEU A 50 5.82 25.72 -3.22
N PHE A 51 6.91 24.95 -3.24
CA PHE A 51 8.17 25.34 -2.61
C PHE A 51 8.72 26.64 -3.21
N THR A 52 8.84 26.75 -4.53
CA THR A 52 9.36 27.96 -5.19
C THR A 52 8.47 29.19 -4.95
N ALA A 53 7.16 29.01 -4.83
CA ALA A 53 6.21 30.09 -4.59
C ALA A 53 6.21 30.59 -3.14
N HIS A 54 6.37 29.71 -2.15
CA HIS A 54 6.11 30.01 -0.73
C HIS A 54 7.30 29.81 0.22
N CYS A 55 8.37 29.15 -0.23
CA CYS A 55 9.56 28.90 0.56
C CYS A 55 10.79 29.64 0.01
N GLU A 56 11.72 29.96 0.90
CA GLU A 56 13.06 30.43 0.58
C GLU A 56 14.01 29.26 0.32
N SER A 57 15.16 29.55 -0.30
CA SER A 57 16.19 28.53 -0.59
C SER A 57 16.79 27.88 0.66
N ASN A 58 16.65 28.50 1.82
CA ASN A 58 17.09 27.97 3.12
C ASN A 58 16.02 27.09 3.81
N GLY A 59 14.84 26.92 3.21
CA GLY A 59 13.76 26.10 3.75
C GLY A 59 12.85 26.84 4.73
N GLU A 60 12.99 28.16 4.86
CA GLU A 60 12.06 29.01 5.59
C GLU A 60 10.89 29.46 4.70
N ILE A 61 9.84 30.00 5.31
CA ILE A 61 8.71 30.58 4.58
C ILE A 61 9.15 31.96 4.04
N ARG A 62 8.85 32.25 2.78
CA ARG A 62 9.12 33.55 2.16
C ARG A 62 8.47 34.70 2.92
N GLU A 63 9.22 35.77 3.17
CA GLU A 63 8.71 36.98 3.81
C GLU A 63 7.59 37.63 2.98
N GLY A 64 6.59 38.21 3.67
CA GLY A 64 5.46 38.87 3.01
C GLY A 64 4.31 37.96 2.56
N GLN A 65 4.36 36.65 2.84
CA GLN A 65 3.22 35.75 2.63
C GLN A 65 2.09 36.09 3.62
N SER A 66 0.86 36.26 3.11
CA SER A 66 -0.32 36.46 3.94
C SER A 66 -0.78 35.14 4.57
N ASP A 67 -1.37 35.21 5.77
CA ASP A 67 -1.88 34.02 6.47
C ASP A 67 -2.89 33.22 5.64
N GLN A 68 -3.68 33.90 4.80
CA GLN A 68 -4.62 33.25 3.88
C GLN A 68 -3.92 32.43 2.79
N SER A 69 -2.81 32.95 2.24
CA SER A 69 -1.97 32.24 1.27
C SER A 69 -1.42 30.94 1.89
N LEU A 70 -0.94 31.03 3.14
CA LEU A 70 -0.39 29.88 3.86
C LEU A 70 -1.46 28.83 4.17
N SER A 71 -2.68 29.21 4.54
CA SER A 71 -3.78 28.25 4.75
C SER A 71 -4.18 27.50 3.48
N ILE A 72 -4.12 28.14 2.30
CA ILE A 72 -4.40 27.48 1.02
C ILE A 72 -3.30 26.46 0.69
N VAL A 73 -2.03 26.82 0.92
CA VAL A 73 -0.90 25.93 0.68
C VAL A 73 -0.93 24.76 1.66
N ALA A 74 -1.19 25.01 2.94
CA ALA A 74 -1.32 23.98 3.97
C ALA A 74 -2.36 22.91 3.60
N LYS A 75 -3.51 23.31 3.04
CA LYS A 75 -4.53 22.39 2.51
C LYS A 75 -4.08 21.58 1.30
N LYS A 76 -3.20 22.13 0.46
CA LYS A 76 -2.66 21.43 -0.72
C LYS A 76 -1.57 20.42 -0.35
N VAL A 77 -0.69 20.77 0.59
CA VAL A 77 0.37 19.85 1.06
C VAL A 77 -0.15 18.80 2.04
N ASN A 78 -1.24 19.11 2.75
CA ASN A 78 -1.93 18.19 3.64
C ASN A 78 -3.45 18.27 3.37
N ILE A 79 -3.96 17.29 2.61
CA ILE A 79 -5.37 17.21 2.18
C ILE A 79 -6.36 17.19 3.38
N GLY A 80 -5.88 16.83 4.58
CA GLY A 80 -6.67 16.82 5.82
C GLY A 80 -6.60 18.11 6.66
N PHE A 81 -5.90 19.15 6.20
CA PHE A 81 -5.69 20.35 7.01
C PHE A 81 -6.97 21.19 7.17
N SER A 82 -7.44 21.34 8.41
CA SER A 82 -8.58 22.20 8.80
C SER A 82 -8.20 23.26 9.84
N GLY A 83 -6.91 23.42 10.12
CA GLY A 83 -6.37 24.25 11.20
C GLY A 83 -6.47 25.77 10.98
N ASN A 84 -6.08 26.51 12.01
CA ASN A 84 -6.02 27.98 12.00
C ASN A 84 -4.71 28.50 11.33
N SER A 85 -4.53 29.82 11.24
CA SER A 85 -3.37 30.44 10.57
C SER A 85 -2.02 30.08 11.20
N SER A 86 -1.97 29.91 12.53
CA SER A 86 -0.75 29.49 13.23
C SER A 86 -0.35 28.06 12.86
N GLU A 87 -1.33 27.15 12.81
CA GLU A 87 -1.12 25.76 12.41
C GLU A 87 -0.73 25.67 10.93
N ALA A 88 -1.34 26.49 10.06
CA ALA A 88 -0.99 26.55 8.64
C ALA A 88 0.47 26.97 8.45
N ARG A 89 0.92 27.97 9.21
CA ARG A 89 2.31 28.42 9.19
C ARG A 89 3.28 27.34 9.67
N SER A 90 2.91 26.58 10.70
CA SER A 90 3.71 25.42 11.14
C SER A 90 3.80 24.35 10.05
N THR A 91 2.67 23.97 9.46
CA THR A 91 2.61 22.95 8.39
C THR A 91 3.41 23.36 7.15
N VAL A 92 3.29 24.62 6.70
CA VAL A 92 4.07 25.11 5.56
C VAL A 92 5.56 25.20 5.90
N SER A 93 5.92 25.58 7.14
CA SER A 93 7.32 25.61 7.56
C SER A 93 7.94 24.20 7.58
N GLU A 94 7.21 23.21 8.07
CA GLU A 94 7.63 21.81 8.04
C GLU A 94 7.80 21.32 6.60
N PHE A 95 6.82 21.59 5.74
CA PHE A 95 6.90 21.30 4.31
C PHE A 95 8.14 21.94 3.66
N CYS A 96 8.43 23.22 3.92
CA CYS A 96 9.61 23.88 3.33
C CYS A 96 10.92 23.19 3.77
N LYS A 97 11.06 22.83 5.05
CA LYS A 97 12.26 22.15 5.57
C LYS A 97 12.40 20.72 5.03
N GLU A 98 11.30 19.96 5.03
CA GLU A 98 11.27 18.58 4.58
C GLU A 98 11.45 18.49 3.05
N PHE A 99 10.80 19.37 2.29
CA PHE A 99 10.95 19.39 0.85
C PHE A 99 12.36 19.82 0.46
N LEU A 100 12.97 20.82 1.13
CA LEU A 100 14.35 21.21 0.86
C LEU A 100 15.33 20.05 1.08
N SER A 101 15.21 19.31 2.19
CA SER A 101 16.08 18.16 2.46
C SER A 101 15.92 17.04 1.43
N LYS A 102 14.73 16.91 0.83
CA LYS A 102 14.44 15.94 -0.23
C LYS A 102 14.66 16.47 -1.65
N LYS A 103 14.78 17.80 -1.83
CA LYS A 103 14.74 18.46 -3.15
C LYS A 103 15.92 18.09 -4.02
N ASP A 104 17.12 18.02 -3.44
CA ASP A 104 18.33 17.70 -4.20
C ASP A 104 18.35 16.23 -4.63
N PHE A 105 17.89 15.32 -3.75
CA PHE A 105 17.67 13.92 -4.10
C PHE A 105 16.60 13.78 -5.20
N ARG A 106 15.45 14.44 -5.03
CA ARG A 106 14.35 14.36 -6.00
C ARG A 106 14.60 15.12 -7.30
N ARG A 107 15.54 16.09 -7.35
CA ARG A 107 15.93 16.75 -8.60
C ARG A 107 16.68 15.77 -9.52
N ALA A 108 17.48 14.87 -8.96
CA ALA A 108 18.07 13.77 -9.71
C ALA A 108 16.98 12.80 -10.21
N SER A 109 16.02 12.43 -9.33
CA SER A 109 14.86 11.60 -9.69
C SER A 109 13.97 12.23 -10.78
N PHE A 110 13.71 13.54 -10.72
CA PHE A 110 12.87 14.24 -11.71
C PHE A 110 13.53 14.34 -13.09
N ARG A 111 14.85 14.54 -13.14
CA ARG A 111 15.62 14.44 -14.39
C ARG A 111 15.57 13.03 -14.97
N TYR A 112 15.61 12.02 -14.10
CA TYR A 112 15.44 10.63 -14.48
C TYR A 112 14.03 10.38 -15.05
N GLU A 113 12.98 10.79 -14.36
CA GLU A 113 11.58 10.68 -14.80
C GLU A 113 11.34 11.34 -16.17
N LEU A 114 11.87 12.55 -16.38
CA LEU A 114 11.80 13.21 -17.69
C LEU A 114 12.57 12.46 -18.79
N THR A 115 13.70 11.85 -18.45
CA THR A 115 14.48 11.04 -19.40
C THR A 115 13.74 9.76 -19.75
N VAL A 116 13.13 9.09 -18.77
CA VAL A 116 12.30 7.89 -18.95
C VAL A 116 11.07 8.21 -19.81
N VAL A 117 10.36 9.30 -19.54
CA VAL A 117 9.21 9.73 -20.35
C VAL A 117 9.64 10.07 -21.78
N GLY A 118 10.77 10.77 -21.94
CA GLY A 118 11.31 11.10 -23.27
C GLY A 118 11.78 9.87 -24.06
N ALA A 119 12.30 8.85 -23.38
CA ALA A 119 12.64 7.57 -23.98
C ALA A 119 11.37 6.78 -24.34
N ALA A 120 10.41 6.69 -23.43
CA ALA A 120 9.12 6.03 -23.64
C ALA A 120 8.35 6.62 -24.84
N LEU A 121 8.32 7.96 -24.97
CA LEU A 121 7.68 8.63 -26.09
C LEU A 121 8.39 8.33 -27.42
N ARG A 122 9.73 8.24 -27.42
CA ARG A 122 10.50 7.83 -28.60
C ARG A 122 10.19 6.38 -28.99
N SER A 123 10.25 5.44 -28.04
CA SER A 123 9.88 4.04 -28.29
C SER A 123 8.43 3.89 -28.76
N PHE A 124 7.50 4.71 -28.24
CA PHE A 124 6.11 4.74 -28.69
C PHE A 124 5.99 5.18 -30.16
N ASN A 125 6.68 6.26 -30.54
CA ASN A 125 6.68 6.76 -31.91
C ASN A 125 7.31 5.74 -32.88
N ASP A 126 8.44 5.13 -32.48
CA ASP A 126 9.10 4.06 -33.24
C ASP A 126 8.15 2.85 -33.42
N CYS A 127 7.46 2.45 -32.34
CA CYS A 127 6.47 1.38 -32.36
C CYS A 127 5.33 1.69 -33.35
N LYS A 128 4.80 2.92 -33.33
CA LYS A 128 3.72 3.32 -34.25
C LYS A 128 4.16 3.35 -35.71
N ALA A 129 5.40 3.75 -35.98
CA ALA A 129 5.97 3.69 -37.32
C ALA A 129 6.05 2.25 -37.85
N LEU A 130 6.45 1.30 -37.00
CA LEU A 130 6.49 -0.13 -37.36
C LEU A 130 5.09 -0.74 -37.52
N GLU A 131 4.13 -0.38 -36.65
CA GLU A 131 2.74 -0.85 -36.76
C GLU A 131 2.11 -0.45 -38.10
N HIS A 132 2.38 0.77 -38.57
CA HIS A 132 1.90 1.25 -39.87
C HIS A 132 2.44 0.41 -41.05
N ASN A 133 3.61 -0.23 -40.86
CA ASN A 133 4.25 -1.11 -41.84
C ASN A 133 3.93 -2.61 -41.62
N GLY A 134 2.94 -2.91 -40.77
CA GLY A 134 2.49 -4.29 -40.50
C GLY A 134 3.40 -5.09 -39.59
N MET A 135 4.22 -4.42 -38.78
CA MET A 135 5.06 -5.02 -37.73
C MET A 135 4.61 -4.55 -36.34
N PHE A 136 4.37 -5.47 -35.43
CA PHE A 136 3.94 -5.19 -34.07
C PHE A 136 5.09 -5.44 -33.10
N VAL A 137 5.50 -4.42 -32.37
CA VAL A 137 6.60 -4.54 -31.41
C VAL A 137 6.07 -4.53 -29.99
N ARG A 138 6.58 -5.46 -29.19
CA ARG A 138 6.41 -5.47 -27.73
C ARG A 138 7.78 -5.59 -27.11
N HIS A 139 7.98 -4.96 -25.96
CA HIS A 139 9.21 -5.16 -25.21
C HIS A 139 8.91 -5.33 -23.72
N TYR A 140 9.76 -6.10 -23.06
CA TYR A 140 9.71 -6.33 -21.63
C TYR A 140 11.09 -6.06 -21.05
N VAL A 141 11.17 -5.15 -20.09
CA VAL A 141 12.41 -4.82 -19.39
C VAL A 141 12.42 -5.54 -18.05
N GLN A 142 13.31 -6.51 -17.88
CA GLN A 142 13.58 -7.14 -16.59
C GLN A 142 14.70 -6.36 -15.90
N GLN A 143 14.33 -5.24 -15.27
CA GLN A 143 15.30 -4.36 -14.61
C GLN A 143 16.05 -5.10 -13.46
N PRO A 144 17.35 -4.81 -13.27
CA PRO A 144 18.23 -4.00 -14.13
C PRO A 144 18.90 -4.82 -15.25
N ARG A 145 18.65 -6.13 -15.35
CA ARG A 145 19.54 -7.09 -16.02
C ARG A 145 19.31 -7.24 -17.51
N SER A 146 18.08 -7.28 -17.98
CA SER A 146 17.81 -7.67 -19.37
C SER A 146 16.61 -6.96 -19.99
N VAL A 147 16.58 -6.97 -21.32
CA VAL A 147 15.43 -6.57 -22.12
C VAL A 147 15.14 -7.65 -23.16
N ILE A 148 13.86 -7.90 -23.38
CA ILE A 148 13.35 -8.78 -24.42
C ILE A 148 12.51 -7.91 -25.36
N VAL A 149 12.91 -7.82 -26.62
CA VAL A 149 12.14 -7.16 -27.68
C VAL A 149 11.56 -8.23 -28.57
N ARG A 150 10.24 -8.28 -28.69
CA ARG A 150 9.50 -9.20 -29.55
C ARG A 150 8.90 -8.43 -30.72
N LEU A 151 9.15 -8.92 -31.93
CA LEU A 151 8.61 -8.40 -33.17
C LEU A 151 7.69 -9.45 -33.78
N ASP A 152 6.39 -9.16 -33.83
CA ASP A 152 5.36 -9.99 -34.41
C ASP A 152 4.92 -9.39 -35.76
N PHE A 153 4.74 -10.23 -36.78
CA PHE A 153 4.25 -9.83 -38.11
C PHE A 153 3.65 -11.03 -38.83
N ASN A 154 2.88 -10.78 -39.90
CA ASN A 154 2.37 -11.84 -40.77
C ASN A 154 3.35 -12.04 -41.95
N PRO A 155 4.07 -13.18 -42.03
CA PRO A 155 5.08 -13.39 -43.07
C PRO A 155 4.50 -13.48 -44.49
N ASP A 156 3.21 -13.79 -44.64
CA ASP A 156 2.53 -13.81 -45.94
C ASP A 156 2.23 -12.40 -46.49
N LYS A 157 2.25 -11.39 -45.62
CA LYS A 157 1.90 -10.00 -45.96
C LYS A 157 3.06 -9.03 -45.84
N THR A 158 3.99 -9.32 -44.93
CA THR A 158 5.06 -8.41 -44.55
C THR A 158 6.40 -9.13 -44.67
N ASN A 159 7.21 -8.75 -45.67
CA ASN A 159 8.59 -9.19 -45.76
C ASN A 159 9.45 -8.38 -44.77
N VAL A 160 10.13 -9.07 -43.85
CA VAL A 160 11.01 -8.43 -42.86
C VAL A 160 12.45 -8.82 -43.14
N ILE A 161 13.32 -7.82 -43.25
CA ILE A 161 14.77 -7.97 -43.28
C ILE A 161 15.31 -7.37 -41.99
N PHE A 162 15.90 -8.22 -41.14
CA PHE A 162 16.65 -7.78 -39.99
C PHE A 162 18.02 -7.27 -40.47
N ARG A 163 18.28 -5.97 -40.28
CA ARG A 163 19.53 -5.33 -40.71
C ARG A 163 20.62 -5.35 -39.64
N GLY A 164 20.22 -5.51 -38.38
CA GLY A 164 21.13 -5.59 -37.25
C GLY A 164 20.53 -5.02 -35.98
N ALA A 165 21.33 -5.05 -34.92
CA ALA A 165 21.06 -4.31 -33.71
C ALA A 165 22.25 -3.43 -33.34
N ALA A 166 21.97 -2.18 -32.98
CA ALA A 166 22.95 -1.21 -32.52
C ALA A 166 22.90 -1.15 -30.99
N PHE A 167 23.99 -1.56 -30.35
CA PHE A 167 24.22 -1.46 -28.92
C PHE A 167 25.73 -1.49 -28.63
N ASP A 168 26.11 -1.22 -27.38
CA ASP A 168 27.50 -1.32 -26.93
C ASP A 168 27.80 -2.73 -26.39
N ASN A 169 28.62 -3.48 -27.13
CA ASN A 169 29.01 -4.86 -26.80
C ASN A 169 29.85 -4.97 -25.50
N SER A 170 30.37 -3.86 -24.98
CA SER A 170 31.11 -3.87 -23.70
C SER A 170 30.18 -3.93 -22.49
N ILE A 171 28.93 -3.47 -22.64
CA ILE A 171 27.96 -3.35 -21.54
C ILE A 171 26.78 -4.32 -21.65
N ALA A 172 26.64 -5.04 -22.76
CA ALA A 172 25.58 -6.03 -22.94
C ALA A 172 25.91 -7.04 -24.04
N THR A 173 25.25 -8.19 -23.99
CA THR A 173 25.23 -9.22 -25.04
C THR A 173 23.80 -9.44 -25.51
N CYS A 174 23.57 -9.33 -26.81
CA CYS A 174 22.26 -9.58 -27.41
C CYS A 174 22.26 -10.88 -28.22
N SER A 175 21.13 -11.58 -28.26
CA SER A 175 20.97 -12.78 -29.08
C SER A 175 19.56 -12.91 -29.64
N SER A 176 19.42 -13.66 -30.72
CA SER A 176 18.13 -14.00 -31.34
C SER A 176 18.18 -15.42 -31.91
N THR A 177 17.09 -16.17 -31.73
CA THR A 177 16.93 -17.51 -32.31
C THR A 177 16.46 -17.49 -33.76
N ALA A 178 15.99 -16.35 -34.25
CA ALA A 178 15.50 -16.22 -35.64
C ALA A 178 16.64 -16.07 -36.66
N LEU A 179 17.85 -15.78 -36.19
CA LEU A 179 19.05 -15.70 -37.03
C LEU A 179 19.68 -17.07 -37.28
N SER A 180 19.14 -18.13 -36.66
CA SER A 180 19.55 -19.52 -36.87
C SER A 180 18.42 -20.31 -37.52
N SER A 181 18.74 -21.02 -38.59
CA SER A 181 17.85 -22.02 -39.19
C SER A 181 17.57 -23.20 -38.25
N ALA A 182 18.48 -23.48 -37.31
CA ALA A 182 18.33 -24.53 -36.30
C ALA A 182 17.56 -24.09 -35.05
N GLY A 183 17.15 -22.81 -34.97
CA GLY A 183 16.48 -22.24 -33.80
C GLY A 183 17.39 -22.03 -32.58
N THR A 184 18.71 -22.21 -32.74
CA THR A 184 19.69 -21.91 -31.71
C THR A 184 19.89 -20.40 -31.56
N PRO A 185 20.07 -19.86 -30.35
CA PRO A 185 20.38 -18.45 -30.17
C PRO A 185 21.70 -18.10 -30.87
N VAL A 186 21.67 -17.08 -31.72
CA VAL A 186 22.85 -16.48 -32.35
C VAL A 186 23.12 -15.15 -31.66
N VAL A 187 24.36 -14.93 -31.25
CA VAL A 187 24.80 -13.63 -30.69
C VAL A 187 24.77 -12.60 -31.80
N ILE A 188 24.15 -11.46 -31.52
CA ILE A 188 24.08 -10.31 -32.43
C ILE A 188 25.30 -9.45 -32.15
N ASP A 189 26.01 -9.06 -33.20
CA ASP A 189 27.13 -8.14 -33.14
C ASP A 189 27.25 -7.35 -34.45
N ARG A 190 28.32 -6.56 -34.61
CA ARG A 190 28.56 -5.76 -35.82
C ARG A 190 28.81 -6.58 -37.08
N SER A 191 29.10 -7.87 -36.94
CA SER A 191 29.35 -8.80 -38.05
C SER A 191 28.12 -9.61 -38.44
N THR A 192 27.02 -9.47 -37.70
CA THR A 192 25.76 -10.15 -37.99
C THR A 192 25.24 -9.68 -39.36
N PRO A 193 25.10 -10.59 -40.34
CA PRO A 193 24.67 -10.23 -41.68
C PRO A 193 23.18 -9.86 -41.69
N GLU A 194 22.79 -9.03 -42.65
CA GLU A 194 21.38 -8.80 -42.92
C GLU A 194 20.69 -10.14 -43.22
N THR A 195 19.56 -10.40 -42.57
CA THR A 195 18.88 -11.70 -42.63
C THR A 195 17.40 -11.49 -42.90
N SER A 196 16.88 -12.18 -43.93
CA SER A 196 15.43 -12.24 -44.17
C SER A 196 14.78 -13.09 -43.09
N ILE A 197 13.77 -12.56 -42.43
CA ILE A 197 13.04 -13.22 -41.34
C ILE A 197 11.65 -13.59 -41.84
N ASP A 198 11.31 -14.87 -41.75
CA ASP A 198 10.06 -15.46 -42.26
C ASP A 198 9.05 -15.79 -41.15
N ARG A 199 9.33 -15.40 -39.91
CA ARG A 199 8.48 -15.65 -38.75
C ARG A 199 8.67 -14.59 -37.65
N PRO A 200 7.68 -14.38 -36.76
CA PRO A 200 7.87 -13.59 -35.55
C PRO A 200 9.13 -13.99 -34.77
N PHE A 201 9.83 -13.00 -34.23
CA PHE A 201 11.10 -13.22 -33.54
C PHE A 201 11.28 -12.35 -32.31
N SER A 202 12.29 -12.69 -31.52
CA SER A 202 12.67 -11.93 -30.33
C SER A 202 14.17 -11.71 -30.27
N ILE A 203 14.57 -10.53 -29.81
CA ILE A 203 15.93 -10.18 -29.44
C ILE A 203 15.98 -10.11 -27.91
N ILE A 204 16.90 -10.86 -27.32
CA ILE A 204 17.14 -10.89 -25.88
C ILE A 204 18.51 -10.29 -25.62
N CYS A 205 18.55 -9.21 -24.83
CA CYS A 205 19.81 -8.57 -24.44
C CYS A 205 19.99 -8.67 -22.93
N GLU A 206 21.14 -9.17 -22.48
CA GLU A 206 21.56 -9.18 -21.08
C GLU A 206 22.69 -8.17 -20.88
N ARG A 207 22.57 -7.28 -19.89
CA ARG A 207 23.61 -6.33 -19.52
C ARG A 207 24.74 -7.04 -18.77
N THR A 208 25.96 -6.62 -19.04
CA THR A 208 27.17 -7.06 -18.33
C THR A 208 27.33 -6.20 -17.07
N PRO A 209 27.42 -6.80 -15.86
CA PRO A 209 27.67 -6.04 -14.65
C PRO A 209 29.11 -5.52 -14.60
N GLU A 210 29.30 -4.29 -14.15
CA GLU A 210 30.60 -3.71 -13.81
C GLU A 210 30.78 -3.73 -12.28
N GLU A 211 31.93 -4.22 -11.80
CA GLU A 211 32.22 -4.20 -10.36
C GLU A 211 32.67 -2.80 -9.94
N THR A 212 32.09 -2.28 -8.87
CA THR A 212 32.52 -1.04 -8.22
C THR A 212 33.72 -1.29 -7.30
N SER A 213 34.38 -0.21 -6.87
CA SER A 213 35.45 -0.28 -5.86
C SER A 213 35.02 -0.89 -4.52
N SER A 214 33.72 -0.95 -4.25
CA SER A 214 33.13 -1.57 -3.06
C SER A 214 32.80 -3.07 -3.24
N GLY A 215 32.97 -3.62 -4.44
CA GLY A 215 32.57 -4.99 -4.78
C GLY A 215 31.08 -5.14 -5.15
N ALA A 216 30.27 -4.08 -5.04
CA ALA A 216 28.91 -4.08 -5.59
C ALA A 216 28.94 -4.10 -7.12
N LYS A 217 27.98 -4.78 -7.74
CA LYS A 217 27.77 -4.78 -9.19
C LYS A 217 26.88 -3.59 -9.58
N LYS A 218 27.27 -2.88 -10.64
CA LYS A 218 26.47 -1.83 -11.26
C LYS A 218 26.22 -2.15 -12.73
N PHE A 219 25.09 -1.70 -13.27
CA PHE A 219 24.84 -1.76 -14.70
C PHE A 219 24.83 -0.36 -15.36
N GLN A 220 25.63 -0.21 -16.42
CA GLN A 220 25.74 1.03 -17.22
C GLN A 220 24.53 1.25 -18.14
N ARG A 221 24.13 2.50 -18.38
CA ARG A 221 23.02 2.84 -19.30
C ARG A 221 23.16 2.07 -20.60
N PHE A 222 22.09 1.39 -20.99
CA PHE A 222 22.05 0.52 -22.16
C PHE A 222 21.00 1.02 -23.13
N VAL A 223 21.37 1.14 -24.40
CA VAL A 223 20.45 1.50 -25.49
C VAL A 223 20.54 0.40 -26.53
N LEU A 224 19.38 -0.16 -26.88
CA LEU A 224 19.22 -1.13 -27.94
C LEU A 224 18.44 -0.47 -29.08
N GLY A 225 19.07 -0.32 -30.24
CA GLY A 225 18.38 -0.02 -31.50
C GLY A 225 18.24 -1.29 -32.31
N VAL A 226 17.02 -1.71 -32.65
CA VAL A 226 16.74 -2.82 -33.57
C VAL A 226 16.42 -2.23 -34.94
N ASP A 227 17.20 -2.57 -35.97
CA ASP A 227 17.00 -2.05 -37.32
C ASP A 227 16.42 -3.09 -38.27
N THR A 228 15.41 -2.67 -39.04
CA THR A 228 14.72 -3.48 -40.05
C THR A 228 14.47 -2.67 -41.31
N ASN A 229 14.07 -3.33 -42.40
CA ASN A 229 13.61 -2.63 -43.61
C ASN A 229 12.37 -1.74 -43.41
N HIS A 230 11.61 -1.92 -42.32
CA HIS A 230 10.40 -1.14 -42.02
C HIS A 230 10.63 -0.01 -41.01
N GLY A 231 11.85 0.13 -40.48
CA GLY A 231 12.22 1.16 -39.52
C GLY A 231 13.03 0.62 -38.35
N THR A 232 13.38 1.54 -37.46
CA THR A 232 14.14 1.26 -36.24
C THR A 232 13.26 1.27 -35.01
N TYR A 233 13.55 0.40 -34.05
CA TYR A 233 12.93 0.41 -32.73
C TYR A 233 13.98 0.57 -31.64
N ASN A 234 13.89 1.63 -30.84
CA ASN A 234 14.82 1.88 -29.76
C ASN A 234 14.22 1.53 -28.40
N VAL A 235 14.98 0.82 -27.57
CA VAL A 235 14.71 0.64 -26.14
C VAL A 235 15.89 1.19 -25.34
N GLU A 236 15.58 1.97 -24.33
CA GLU A 236 16.57 2.54 -23.42
C GLU A 236 16.36 2.00 -22.01
N MET A 237 17.43 1.46 -21.42
CA MET A 237 17.52 1.09 -20.02
C MET A 237 18.48 2.06 -19.31
N PRO A 238 18.02 2.80 -18.28
CA PRO A 238 18.88 3.76 -17.59
C PRO A 238 20.01 3.11 -16.79
N THR A 239 21.03 3.90 -16.42
CA THR A 239 22.10 3.46 -15.49
C THR A 239 21.47 3.08 -14.16
N GLU A 240 21.94 2.00 -13.54
CA GLU A 240 21.48 1.57 -12.21
C GLU A 240 21.69 2.67 -11.14
N GLU A 241 22.75 3.46 -11.28
CA GLU A 241 23.08 4.60 -10.41
C GLU A 241 21.97 5.67 -10.40
N MET A 242 21.20 5.81 -11.49
CA MET A 242 20.05 6.72 -11.53
C MET A 242 18.85 6.21 -10.71
N PHE A 243 18.86 4.95 -10.29
CA PHE A 243 17.93 4.42 -9.29
C PHE A 243 18.43 4.64 -7.86
N GLY A 244 19.58 5.30 -7.68
CA GLY A 244 20.29 5.46 -6.41
C GLY A 244 21.22 4.27 -6.15
N TYR A 245 22.50 4.55 -5.88
CA TYR A 245 23.57 3.57 -5.71
C TYR A 245 23.32 2.47 -4.65
N ASP A 246 22.30 2.62 -3.79
CA ASP A 246 21.93 1.68 -2.73
C ASP A 246 20.51 1.07 -2.89
N LEU A 247 19.78 1.32 -3.99
CA LEU A 247 18.30 1.27 -4.00
C LEU A 247 17.61 0.15 -4.80
N ALA A 248 18.28 -0.63 -5.66
CA ALA A 248 17.55 -1.67 -6.42
C ALA A 248 17.40 -2.99 -5.64
N SER A 249 18.48 -3.65 -5.24
CA SER A 249 18.41 -4.96 -4.56
C SER A 249 18.29 -4.84 -3.05
N ALA A 250 19.09 -3.95 -2.43
CA ALA A 250 19.10 -3.75 -0.99
C ALA A 250 17.83 -3.03 -0.50
N ASN A 251 17.28 -2.08 -1.26
CA ASN A 251 16.00 -1.47 -0.90
C ASN A 251 14.79 -2.28 -1.32
N GLN A 252 14.84 -3.16 -2.33
CA GLN A 252 13.76 -4.13 -2.52
C GLN A 252 13.71 -5.13 -1.36
N ALA A 253 14.87 -5.58 -0.87
CA ALA A 253 14.96 -6.37 0.36
C ALA A 253 14.46 -5.57 1.58
N ARG A 254 14.85 -4.30 1.72
CA ARG A 254 14.38 -3.42 2.79
C ARG A 254 12.90 -3.06 2.67
N HIS A 255 12.35 -3.00 1.47
CA HIS A 255 10.91 -2.80 1.22
C HIS A 255 10.13 -4.04 1.62
N MET A 256 10.62 -5.24 1.28
CA MET A 256 10.03 -6.49 1.76
C MET A 256 10.11 -6.57 3.28
N GLU A 257 11.26 -6.22 3.88
CA GLU A 257 11.42 -6.16 5.33
C GLU A 257 10.46 -5.15 5.99
N LEU A 258 10.34 -3.94 5.45
CA LEU A 258 9.40 -2.93 5.95
C LEU A 258 7.94 -3.36 5.77
N GLN A 259 7.62 -4.06 4.68
CA GLN A 259 6.30 -4.61 4.45
C GLN A 259 5.98 -5.73 5.46
N ASP A 260 6.94 -6.59 5.75
CA ASP A 260 6.82 -7.63 6.78
C ASP A 260 6.68 -7.01 8.17
N GLN A 261 7.47 -5.96 8.48
CA GLN A 261 7.33 -5.19 9.72
C GLN A 261 5.95 -4.54 9.82
N LYS A 262 5.43 -3.96 8.74
CA LYS A 262 4.08 -3.37 8.68
C LYS A 262 3.02 -4.44 8.94
N ASN A 263 3.08 -5.58 8.25
CA ASN A 263 2.14 -6.69 8.43
C ASN A 263 2.18 -7.23 9.87
N ALA A 264 3.37 -7.34 10.46
CA ALA A 264 3.53 -7.75 11.86
C ALA A 264 2.95 -6.71 12.84
N LEU A 265 3.10 -5.42 12.54
CA LEU A 265 2.53 -4.33 13.35
C LEU A 265 1.00 -4.33 13.28
N GLU A 266 0.43 -4.52 12.09
CA GLU A 266 -1.03 -4.62 11.88
C GLU A 266 -1.61 -5.84 12.60
N ALA A 267 -0.94 -7.00 12.53
CA ALA A 267 -1.34 -8.18 13.29
C ALA A 267 -1.31 -7.94 14.80
N ARG A 268 -0.28 -7.25 15.30
CA ARG A 268 -0.18 -6.87 16.72
C ARG A 268 -1.27 -5.89 17.13
N LEU A 269 -1.60 -4.91 16.29
CA LEU A 269 -2.67 -3.95 16.55
C LEU A 269 -4.04 -4.65 16.62
N ASN A 270 -4.32 -5.55 15.68
CA ASN A 270 -5.56 -6.33 15.67
C ASN A 270 -5.68 -7.20 16.94
N GLY A 271 -4.59 -7.83 17.38
CA GLY A 271 -4.58 -8.56 18.66
C GLY A 271 -4.87 -7.69 19.87
N ILE A 272 -4.37 -6.45 19.91
CA ILE A 272 -4.71 -5.49 20.99
C ILE A 272 -6.19 -5.12 20.96
N ILE A 273 -6.76 -4.88 19.77
CA ILE A 273 -8.19 -4.55 19.61
C ILE A 273 -9.07 -5.70 20.12
N GLU A 274 -8.73 -6.96 19.80
CA GLU A 274 -9.47 -8.13 20.27
C GLU A 274 -9.42 -8.28 21.79
N MET A 275 -8.23 -8.13 22.40
CA MET A 275 -8.09 -8.15 23.86
C MET A 275 -8.92 -7.05 24.54
N LEU A 276 -8.88 -5.83 23.99
CA LEU A 276 -9.64 -4.71 24.54
C LEU A 276 -11.15 -4.97 24.45
N ASN A 277 -11.64 -5.52 23.34
CA ASN A 277 -13.05 -5.87 23.17
C ASN A 277 -13.50 -6.97 24.14
N ALA A 278 -12.64 -7.96 24.42
CA ALA A 278 -12.92 -9.00 25.41
C ALA A 278 -13.01 -8.43 26.84
N GLU A 279 -12.12 -7.50 27.21
CA GLU A 279 -12.14 -6.83 28.51
C GLU A 279 -13.39 -5.95 28.66
N VAL A 280 -13.73 -5.16 27.63
CA VAL A 280 -14.94 -4.35 27.60
C VAL A 280 -16.18 -5.21 27.76
N THR A 281 -16.24 -6.37 27.08
CA THR A 281 -17.36 -7.31 27.21
C THR A 281 -17.45 -7.88 28.62
N THR A 282 -16.32 -8.20 29.24
CA THR A 282 -16.27 -8.69 30.62
C THR A 282 -16.74 -7.62 31.62
N LEU A 283 -16.28 -6.38 31.46
CA LEU A 283 -16.71 -5.25 32.29
C LEU A 283 -18.19 -4.95 32.11
N LYS A 284 -18.68 -4.98 30.87
CA LYS A 284 -20.10 -4.80 30.57
C LYS A 284 -20.94 -5.87 31.25
N ASN A 285 -20.54 -7.14 31.14
CA ASN A 285 -21.22 -8.23 31.84
C ASN A 285 -21.24 -8.02 33.36
N ARG A 286 -20.10 -7.60 33.96
CA ARG A 286 -20.03 -7.30 35.39
C ARG A 286 -20.95 -6.14 35.80
N ILE A 287 -21.08 -5.11 34.97
CA ILE A 287 -21.98 -3.97 35.21
C ILE A 287 -23.44 -4.42 35.06
N ASP A 288 -23.75 -5.16 34.01
CA ASP A 288 -25.11 -5.65 33.72
C ASP A 288 -25.59 -6.65 34.80
N THR A 289 -24.68 -7.42 35.41
CA THR A 289 -24.99 -8.31 36.54
C THR A 289 -24.93 -7.62 37.90
N ALA A 290 -24.20 -6.51 38.03
CA ALA A 290 -24.13 -5.73 39.26
C ALA A 290 -25.46 -5.01 39.51
N SER A 291 -26.29 -5.63 40.35
CA SER A 291 -27.52 -5.04 40.85
C SER A 291 -27.41 -4.86 42.36
N ALA A 292 -27.85 -3.70 42.83
CA ALA A 292 -27.94 -3.36 44.24
C ALA A 292 -29.39 -3.08 44.60
N GLU A 293 -29.91 -3.82 45.58
CA GLU A 293 -31.19 -3.52 46.20
C GLU A 293 -30.92 -2.80 47.52
N ILE A 294 -31.58 -1.65 47.72
CA ILE A 294 -31.45 -0.86 48.94
C ILE A 294 -32.71 -1.03 49.77
N HIS A 295 -32.53 -1.48 51.00
CA HIS A 295 -33.57 -1.65 52.00
C HIS A 295 -33.35 -0.65 53.14
N LEU A 296 -34.44 -0.01 53.56
CA LEU A 296 -34.43 0.84 54.74
C LEU A 296 -35.00 0.03 55.89
N VAL A 297 -34.14 -0.30 56.86
CA VAL A 297 -34.48 -1.18 57.99
C VAL A 297 -34.47 -0.38 59.28
N LYS A 298 -35.49 -0.57 60.09
CA LYS A 298 -35.65 0.01 61.43
C LYS A 298 -35.64 -1.10 62.47
N GLN A 299 -34.73 -1.03 63.42
CA GLN A 299 -34.75 -1.85 64.63
C GLN A 299 -35.36 -1.06 65.79
N GLY A 300 -36.44 -1.56 66.40
CA GLY A 300 -37.07 -0.93 67.56
C GLY A 300 -38.53 -1.33 67.74
N GLU A 301 -39.40 -0.39 68.11
CA GLU A 301 -40.86 -0.60 68.21
C GLU A 301 -41.59 -0.39 66.85
N LYS A 302 -42.65 -1.17 66.62
CA LYS A 302 -43.45 -1.16 65.38
C LYS A 302 -44.21 0.17 65.26
N GLY A 303 -44.04 0.92 64.16
CA GLY A 303 -44.78 2.17 64.01
C GLY A 303 -44.49 3.09 62.82
N VAL A 304 -43.51 2.78 61.96
CA VAL A 304 -43.23 3.60 60.76
C VAL A 304 -43.45 2.74 59.51
N PRO A 305 -44.40 3.09 58.62
CA PRO A 305 -44.82 2.22 57.51
C PRO A 305 -43.81 2.14 56.36
N PHE A 306 -42.75 2.95 56.36
CA PHE A 306 -41.77 3.05 55.27
C PHE A 306 -40.49 2.24 55.50
N PHE A 307 -40.34 1.62 56.67
CA PHE A 307 -39.16 0.84 57.03
C PHE A 307 -39.53 -0.62 57.26
N GLU A 308 -38.68 -1.49 56.74
CA GLU A 308 -38.65 -2.89 57.17
C GLU A 308 -38.37 -2.94 58.67
N HIS A 309 -39.14 -3.76 59.39
CA HIS A 309 -39.16 -3.71 60.85
C HIS A 309 -38.51 -4.92 61.48
N VAL A 310 -37.51 -4.67 62.34
CA VAL A 310 -36.92 -5.65 63.24
C VAL A 310 -37.28 -5.28 64.68
N ALA A 311 -37.73 -6.26 65.45
CA ALA A 311 -38.04 -6.05 66.86
C ALA A 311 -36.78 -5.61 67.64
N CYS A 312 -37.00 -5.05 68.84
CA CYS A 312 -35.91 -4.74 69.76
C CYS A 312 -35.10 -6.03 70.10
N PRO A 313 -33.78 -5.93 70.35
CA PRO A 313 -32.98 -7.06 70.83
C PRO A 313 -33.56 -7.73 72.08
N GLN A 314 -34.13 -6.93 72.99
CA GLN A 314 -34.77 -7.39 74.23
C GLN A 314 -36.05 -8.21 74.00
N HIS A 315 -36.65 -8.11 72.81
CA HIS A 315 -37.82 -8.86 72.38
C HIS A 315 -37.46 -9.95 71.35
N GLY A 316 -36.20 -10.38 71.33
CA GLY A 316 -35.70 -11.44 70.44
C GLY A 316 -35.42 -10.99 69.01
N GLY A 317 -35.40 -9.68 68.73
CA GLY A 317 -35.07 -9.17 67.41
C GLY A 317 -33.57 -9.19 67.14
N ASP A 318 -33.13 -10.01 66.20
CA ASP A 318 -31.74 -10.06 65.73
C ASP A 318 -31.62 -9.36 64.37
N PHE A 319 -31.10 -8.13 64.38
CA PHE A 319 -30.89 -7.33 63.18
C PHE A 319 -29.90 -7.98 62.21
N ASN A 320 -28.84 -8.62 62.71
CA ASN A 320 -27.85 -9.25 61.84
C ASN A 320 -28.43 -10.50 61.16
N ALA A 321 -29.23 -11.29 61.87
CA ALA A 321 -29.96 -12.41 61.29
C ALA A 321 -31.00 -11.93 60.26
N TYR A 322 -31.73 -10.85 60.58
CA TYR A 322 -32.69 -10.25 59.65
C TYR A 322 -32.03 -9.79 58.35
N VAL A 323 -30.95 -9.01 58.43
CA VAL A 323 -30.20 -8.55 57.24
C VAL A 323 -29.58 -9.71 56.48
N SER A 324 -29.15 -10.77 57.17
CA SER A 324 -28.63 -11.97 56.51
C SER A 324 -29.73 -12.71 55.72
N ASN A 325 -30.95 -12.78 56.25
CA ASN A 325 -32.09 -13.34 55.53
C ASN A 325 -32.52 -12.44 54.37
N LEU A 326 -32.50 -11.11 54.57
CA LEU A 326 -32.88 -10.11 53.57
C LEU A 326 -31.95 -10.12 52.35
N CYS A 327 -30.63 -10.18 52.58
CA CYS A 327 -29.65 -10.23 51.50
C CYS A 327 -29.38 -11.65 50.99
N GLY A 328 -29.69 -12.70 51.75
CA GLY A 328 -29.35 -14.09 51.39
C GLY A 328 -27.83 -14.28 51.28
N SER A 329 -27.37 -14.88 50.17
CA SER A 329 -25.94 -15.05 49.86
C SER A 329 -25.27 -13.79 49.30
N ARG A 330 -26.03 -12.71 49.05
CA ARG A 330 -25.53 -11.47 48.45
C ARG A 330 -24.64 -10.71 49.42
N ARG A 331 -23.72 -9.91 48.87
CA ARG A 331 -22.87 -9.05 49.71
C ARG A 331 -23.72 -7.95 50.33
N LYS A 332 -23.69 -7.85 51.65
CA LYS A 332 -24.40 -6.82 52.42
C LYS A 332 -23.48 -5.67 52.80
N ILE A 333 -23.94 -4.44 52.60
CA ILE A 333 -23.37 -3.22 53.18
C ILE A 333 -24.43 -2.64 54.10
N ILE A 334 -24.07 -2.37 55.36
CA ILE A 334 -24.97 -1.81 56.36
C ILE A 334 -24.42 -0.44 56.74
N GLN A 335 -25.21 0.60 56.50
CA GLN A 335 -24.89 1.97 56.87
C GLN A 335 -25.90 2.44 57.92
N PRO A 336 -25.49 2.74 59.16
CA PRO A 336 -26.36 3.40 60.11
C PRO A 336 -26.72 4.80 59.58
N ILE A 337 -28.01 5.11 59.53
CA ILE A 337 -28.54 6.43 59.13
C ILE A 337 -28.69 7.29 60.38
N GLN A 338 -29.31 6.74 61.42
CA GLN A 338 -29.54 7.40 62.69
C GLN A 338 -29.62 6.35 63.79
N THR A 339 -28.76 6.49 64.79
CA THR A 339 -28.74 5.63 65.97
C THR A 339 -29.36 6.37 67.15
N GLU A 340 -30.11 5.66 67.99
CA GLU A 340 -30.60 6.13 69.29
C GLU A 340 -31.61 7.29 69.24
N VAL A 341 -32.62 7.20 68.36
CA VAL A 341 -33.77 8.13 68.46
C VAL A 341 -34.58 7.77 69.71
N PRO A 342 -34.78 8.70 70.66
CA PRO A 342 -35.62 8.45 71.83
C PRO A 342 -37.05 8.14 71.39
N GLY A 343 -37.59 7.00 71.80
CA GLY A 343 -38.95 6.59 71.49
C GLY A 343 -39.21 5.12 71.81
N GLY A 344 -40.37 4.81 72.38
CA GLY A 344 -40.72 3.47 72.82
C GLY A 344 -39.86 2.94 73.98
N TRP A 345 -39.99 1.63 74.26
CA TRP A 345 -39.29 0.98 75.37
C TRP A 345 -37.81 0.68 75.10
N CYS A 346 -37.36 0.73 73.84
CA CYS A 346 -36.00 0.32 73.45
C CYS A 346 -35.29 1.28 72.48
N GLY A 347 -35.89 2.42 72.15
CA GLY A 347 -35.36 3.36 71.14
C GLY A 347 -35.58 2.89 69.69
N TYR A 348 -35.11 3.69 68.75
CA TYR A 348 -35.08 3.34 67.32
C TYR A 348 -33.68 3.50 66.73
N ASN A 349 -33.27 2.50 65.95
CA ASN A 349 -32.09 2.57 65.09
C ASN A 349 -32.52 2.37 63.63
N PHE A 350 -32.02 3.23 62.75
CA PHE A 350 -32.32 3.21 61.32
C PHE A 350 -31.07 2.88 60.52
N TYR A 351 -31.21 1.97 59.57
CA TYR A 351 -30.13 1.46 58.74
C TYR A 351 -30.53 1.49 57.26
N ALA A 352 -29.61 1.90 56.40
CA ALA A 352 -29.65 1.59 54.98
C ALA A 352 -28.86 0.31 54.76
N VAL A 353 -29.51 -0.70 54.18
CA VAL A 353 -28.92 -2.00 53.88
C VAL A 353 -28.90 -2.16 52.38
N ALA A 354 -27.72 -2.25 51.78
CA ALA A 354 -27.56 -2.56 50.37
C ALA A 354 -27.20 -4.05 50.20
N CYS A 355 -28.04 -4.79 49.47
CA CYS A 355 -27.78 -6.17 49.06
C CYS A 355 -27.28 -6.17 47.62
N MET A 356 -26.01 -6.53 47.40
CA MET A 356 -25.38 -6.49 46.08
C MET A 356 -25.18 -7.90 45.54
N ASN A 357 -25.69 -8.14 44.32
CA ASN A 357 -25.33 -9.32 43.54
C ASN A 357 -23.86 -9.20 43.14
N GLN A 358 -23.08 -10.24 43.43
CA GLN A 358 -21.67 -10.31 43.04
C GLN A 358 -21.51 -10.85 41.63
#